data_AF-A0A0R0JJG8-F1
#
_entry.id   AF-A0A0R0JJG8-F1
#
_cell.length_a   1.000
_cell.length_b   1.000
_cell.length_c   1.000
_cell.angle_alpha   90.00
_cell.angle_beta   90.00
_cell.angle_gamma   90.00
#
_symmetry.space_group_name_H-M   'P 1'
#
loop_
_entity.id
_entity.type
_entity.pdbx_description
1 polymer ?
#
loop_
_entity_poly.entity_id
_entity_poly.type
_entity_poly.pdbx_seq_one_letter_code
_entity_poly.pdbx_strand_id
1 'polypeptide(L)'
;MWKRMVGMPDMDSLIKKPDVLSFHIASKIPVSESTRQEFLDIDSIAYRLRREIELLESIDLIRCKSCETIIAKRSDMLIMSSEGPLSAYVNSGGYVHEIMTLYKANGLALTGSAVADHSWFPGYAWTIATCATCKKQIGWLFTARNKQLKPSSFWGIRSCQLAEEIRQNL
;
A
#
# COMPACT_ATOMS: atom_id res chain seq x y z
N MET A 1 4.20 17.39 11.41
CA MET A 1 2.89 17.86 10.92
C MET A 1 2.04 16.73 10.33
N TRP A 2 2.57 15.91 9.41
CA TRP A 2 1.86 14.77 8.78
C TRP A 2 1.23 13.76 9.77
N LYS A 3 1.99 13.35 10.80
CA LYS A 3 1.51 12.44 11.87
C LYS A 3 0.32 12.94 12.70
N ARG A 4 -0.05 14.23 12.59
CA ARG A 4 -1.24 14.80 13.26
C ARG A 4 -2.51 14.77 12.40
N MET A 5 -2.38 14.58 11.09
CA MET A 5 -3.52 14.62 10.15
C MET A 5 -4.10 13.24 9.88
N VAL A 6 -3.24 12.22 9.85
CA VAL A 6 -3.68 10.82 9.81
C VAL A 6 -3.66 10.31 11.24
N GLY A 7 -4.83 9.97 11.78
CA GLY A 7 -4.93 9.37 13.11
C GLY A 7 -4.04 8.13 13.15
N MET A 8 -3.06 8.10 14.05
CA MET A 8 -2.28 6.88 14.27
C MET A 8 -3.22 5.81 14.84
N PRO A 9 -3.10 4.55 14.41
CA PRO A 9 -3.77 3.45 15.08
C PRO A 9 -3.49 3.50 16.59
N ASP A 10 -4.51 3.20 17.41
CA ASP A 10 -4.34 3.04 18.85
C ASP A 10 -3.54 1.76 19.13
N MET A 11 -2.22 1.91 19.08
CA MET A 11 -1.28 0.81 19.29
C MET A 11 -1.42 0.22 20.71
N ASP A 12 -1.79 1.03 21.71
CA ASP A 12 -1.92 0.58 23.10
C ASP A 12 -3.09 -0.40 23.28
N SER A 13 -4.16 -0.21 22.52
CA SER A 13 -5.28 -1.16 22.46
C SER A 13 -4.90 -2.45 21.75
N LEU A 14 -4.13 -2.37 20.67
CA LEU A 14 -3.70 -3.55 19.88
C LEU A 14 -2.69 -4.42 20.64
N ILE A 15 -1.73 -3.84 21.35
CA ILE A 15 -0.70 -4.60 22.08
C ILE A 15 -1.30 -5.50 23.17
N LYS A 16 -2.47 -5.15 23.72
CA LYS A 16 -3.19 -5.96 24.71
C LYS A 16 -3.97 -7.13 24.10
N LYS A 17 -4.08 -7.20 22.77
CA LYS A 17 -4.84 -8.21 22.02
C LYS A 17 -3.97 -8.80 20.91
N PRO A 18 -3.04 -9.71 21.24
CA PRO A 18 -2.03 -10.18 20.29
C PRO A 18 -2.62 -10.95 19.09
N ASP A 19 -3.79 -11.56 19.27
CA ASP A 19 -4.58 -12.18 18.20
C ASP A 19 -5.01 -11.15 17.15
N VAL A 20 -5.60 -10.03 17.59
CA VAL A 20 -6.02 -8.92 16.72
C VAL A 20 -4.80 -8.21 16.12
N LEU A 21 -3.76 -7.99 16.91
CA LEU A 21 -2.53 -7.33 16.47
C LEU A 21 -1.87 -8.07 15.30
N SER A 22 -1.73 -9.40 15.39
CA SER A 22 -1.09 -10.18 14.32
C SER A 22 -1.83 -10.02 12.98
N PHE A 23 -3.15 -10.20 12.97
CA PHE A 23 -3.94 -9.95 11.76
C PHE A 23 -3.90 -8.50 11.28
N HIS A 24 -3.87 -7.55 12.21
CA HIS A 24 -3.71 -6.14 11.86
C HIS A 24 -2.39 -5.92 11.11
N ILE A 25 -1.26 -6.36 11.67
CA ILE A 25 0.07 -6.24 11.03
C ILE A 25 0.05 -6.94 9.68
N ALA A 26 -0.34 -8.22 9.63
CA ALA A 26 -0.41 -9.02 8.41
C ALA A 26 -1.19 -8.33 7.28
N SER A 27 -2.31 -7.67 7.60
CA SER A 27 -3.12 -6.92 6.62
C SER A 27 -2.40 -5.72 6.01
N LYS A 28 -1.36 -5.19 6.67
CA LYS A 28 -0.60 -4.01 6.21
C LYS A 28 0.75 -4.36 5.58
N ILE A 29 1.14 -5.64 5.53
CA ILE A 29 2.38 -6.04 4.84
C ILE A 29 2.11 -6.12 3.32
N PRO A 30 2.98 -5.52 2.48
CA PRO A 30 2.85 -5.56 1.03
C PRO A 30 3.26 -6.93 0.47
N VAL A 31 2.39 -7.93 0.63
CA VAL A 31 2.62 -9.31 0.18
C VAL A 31 1.62 -9.75 -0.89
N SER A 32 1.98 -10.79 -1.61
CA SER A 32 1.15 -11.48 -2.60
C SER A 32 -0.07 -12.15 -1.96
N GLU A 33 -1.06 -12.46 -2.79
CA GLU A 33 -2.30 -13.12 -2.38
C GLU A 33 -2.03 -14.50 -1.76
N SER A 34 -1.03 -15.25 -2.24
CA SER A 34 -0.64 -16.54 -1.68
C SER A 34 -0.06 -16.40 -0.27
N THR A 35 0.85 -15.45 -0.05
CA THR A 35 1.41 -15.16 1.28
C THR A 35 0.34 -14.61 2.22
N ARG A 36 -0.64 -13.87 1.69
CA ARG A 36 -1.78 -13.40 2.47
C ARG A 36 -2.67 -14.55 2.92
N GLN A 37 -2.91 -15.54 2.07
CA GLN A 37 -3.60 -16.77 2.46
C GLN A 37 -2.81 -17.55 3.51
N GLU A 38 -1.49 -17.65 3.36
CA GLU A 38 -0.60 -18.27 4.36
C GLU A 38 -0.82 -17.67 5.76
N PHE A 39 -0.92 -16.33 5.88
CA PHE A 39 -1.20 -15.68 7.16
C PHE A 39 -2.55 -16.07 7.78
N LEU A 40 -3.57 -16.27 6.95
CA LEU A 40 -4.90 -16.69 7.41
C LEU A 40 -4.89 -18.15 7.88
N ASP A 41 -4.07 -18.99 7.27
CA ASP A 41 -3.96 -20.42 7.58
C ASP A 41 -3.08 -20.69 8.83
N ILE A 42 -2.22 -19.75 9.22
CA ILE A 42 -1.42 -19.89 10.46
C ILE A 42 -2.32 -19.68 11.68
N ASP A 43 -2.68 -20.75 12.38
CA ASP A 43 -3.52 -20.68 13.59
C ASP A 43 -2.84 -20.02 14.79
N SER A 44 -1.52 -20.18 14.92
CA SER A 44 -0.79 -19.71 16.09
C SER A 44 -0.32 -18.27 15.93
N ILE A 45 -0.73 -17.43 16.89
CA ILE A 45 -0.34 -16.02 16.99
C ILE A 45 1.18 -15.85 16.94
N ALA A 46 1.92 -16.68 17.70
CA ALA A 46 3.38 -16.57 17.76
C ALA A 46 4.04 -16.90 16.42
N TYR A 47 3.55 -17.91 15.69
CA TYR A 47 4.08 -18.24 14.37
C TYR A 47 3.71 -17.17 13.34
N ARG A 48 2.51 -16.59 13.41
CA ARG A 48 2.10 -15.50 12.51
C ARG A 48 2.96 -14.26 12.71
N LEU A 49 3.16 -13.82 13.96
CA LEU A 49 4.03 -12.70 14.31
C LEU A 49 5.49 -12.96 13.88
N ARG A 50 6.02 -14.18 14.05
CA ARG A 50 7.36 -14.53 13.57
C ARG A 50 7.46 -14.40 12.05
N ARG A 51 6.46 -14.93 11.33
CA ARG A 51 6.40 -14.84 9.86
C ARG A 51 6.30 -13.39 9.37
N GLU A 52 5.52 -12.56 10.06
CA GLU A 52 5.42 -11.12 9.80
C GLU A 52 6.78 -10.43 9.95
N ILE A 53 7.55 -10.72 11.01
CA ILE A 53 8.89 -10.17 11.23
C ILE A 53 9.83 -10.58 10.09
N GLU A 54 9.88 -11.86 9.73
CA GLU A 54 10.72 -12.37 8.64
C GLU A 54 10.42 -11.65 7.31
N LEU A 55 9.15 -11.40 7.00
CA LEU A 55 8.75 -10.68 5.79
C LEU A 55 9.09 -9.19 5.87
N LEU A 56 8.91 -8.56 7.02
CA LEU A 56 9.30 -7.14 7.19
C LEU A 56 10.81 -6.93 7.06
N GLU A 57 11.62 -7.91 7.45
CA GLU A 57 13.08 -7.89 7.30
C GLU A 57 13.54 -8.19 5.87
N SER A 58 12.85 -9.07 5.15
CA SER A 58 13.25 -9.54 3.81
C SER A 58 12.69 -8.71 2.65
N ILE A 59 11.52 -8.07 2.82
CA ILE A 59 10.89 -7.26 1.78
C ILE A 59 11.53 -5.87 1.76
N ASP A 60 12.23 -5.58 0.66
CA ASP A 60 12.80 -4.24 0.41
C ASP A 60 12.23 -3.59 -0.86
N LEU A 61 11.97 -4.37 -1.90
CA LEU A 61 11.53 -3.87 -3.19
C LEU A 61 10.10 -4.32 -3.51
N ILE A 62 9.38 -3.43 -4.17
CA ILE A 62 8.03 -3.63 -4.68
C ILE A 62 8.11 -3.54 -6.21
N ARG A 63 7.65 -4.58 -6.89
CA ARG A 63 7.80 -4.76 -8.35
C ARG A 63 6.44 -4.86 -9.03
N CYS A 64 6.39 -4.58 -10.32
CA CYS A 64 5.20 -4.84 -11.12
C CYS A 64 4.99 -6.34 -11.24
N LYS A 65 3.82 -6.87 -10.83
CA LYS A 65 3.48 -8.30 -10.89
C LYS A 65 3.60 -8.90 -12.31
N SER A 66 3.52 -8.08 -13.34
CA SER A 66 3.46 -8.56 -14.74
C SER A 66 4.78 -8.50 -15.49
N CYS A 67 5.75 -7.71 -15.05
CA CYS A 67 7.02 -7.54 -15.77
C CYS A 67 8.22 -7.29 -14.85
N GLU A 68 8.03 -7.44 -13.54
CA GLU A 68 9.06 -7.37 -12.49
C GLU A 68 9.84 -6.05 -12.39
N THR A 69 9.46 -5.04 -13.18
CA THR A 69 10.01 -3.69 -13.11
C THR A 69 9.84 -3.16 -11.69
N ILE A 70 10.93 -2.66 -11.09
CA ILE A 70 10.93 -2.09 -9.74
C ILE A 70 10.08 -0.83 -9.75
N ILE A 71 9.03 -0.82 -8.91
CA ILE A 71 8.12 0.30 -8.75
C ILE A 71 8.55 1.17 -7.57
N ALA A 72 8.86 0.58 -6.42
CA ALA A 72 9.20 1.35 -5.22
C ALA A 72 10.04 0.53 -4.24
N LYS A 73 10.54 1.20 -3.20
CA LYS A 73 11.05 0.52 -2.00
C LYS A 73 9.96 0.44 -0.95
N ARG A 74 10.04 -0.54 -0.05
CA ARG A 74 9.18 -0.61 1.14
C ARG A 74 9.30 0.66 1.99
N SER A 75 10.49 1.25 2.05
CA SER A 75 10.74 2.52 2.76
C SER A 75 10.02 3.73 2.14
N ASP A 76 9.50 3.63 0.92
CA ASP A 76 8.68 4.66 0.30
C ASP A 76 7.20 4.56 0.72
N MET A 77 6.78 3.54 1.48
CA MET A 77 5.42 3.44 1.99
C MET A 77 5.03 4.64 2.84
N LEU A 78 3.85 5.18 2.54
CA LEU A 78 3.29 6.36 3.14
C LEU A 78 1.96 6.00 3.79
N ILE A 79 1.71 6.51 4.98
CA ILE A 79 0.41 6.35 5.66
C ILE A 79 -0.47 7.55 5.30
N MET A 80 -1.53 7.30 4.52
CA MET A 80 -2.54 8.30 4.12
C MET A 80 -3.92 8.07 4.77
N SER A 81 -4.08 6.96 5.50
CA SER A 81 -5.32 6.53 6.16
C SER A 81 -5.03 6.08 7.60
N SER A 82 -6.01 6.17 8.50
CA SER A 82 -5.90 5.60 9.85
C SER A 82 -5.75 4.08 9.85
N GLU A 83 -6.15 3.44 8.74
CA GLU A 83 -5.91 2.04 8.46
C GLU A 83 -4.45 1.75 8.08
N GLY A 84 -3.56 2.74 8.03
CA GLY A 84 -2.17 2.54 7.66
C GLY A 84 -1.90 2.72 6.16
N PRO A 85 -0.83 2.11 5.64
CA PRO A 85 -0.36 2.35 4.27
C PRO A 85 -1.09 1.51 3.21
N LEU A 86 -1.84 0.48 3.62
CA LEU A 86 -2.72 -0.32 2.76
C LEU A 86 -4.16 -0.21 3.25
N SER A 87 -5.10 0.07 2.35
CA SER A 87 -6.54 0.12 2.67
C SER A 87 -7.39 -0.22 1.46
N ALA A 88 -8.59 -0.75 1.70
CA ALA A 88 -9.56 -1.04 0.65
C ALA A 88 -10.43 0.20 0.35
N TYR A 89 -10.63 0.48 -0.93
CA TYR A 89 -11.47 1.56 -1.43
C TYR A 89 -12.38 1.04 -2.54
N VAL A 90 -13.56 1.66 -2.70
CA VAL A 90 -14.53 1.28 -3.73
C VAL A 90 -14.63 2.41 -4.75
N ASN A 91 -14.55 2.09 -6.04
CA ASN A 91 -14.76 3.08 -7.09
C ASN A 91 -16.27 3.28 -7.37
N SER A 92 -16.62 4.27 -8.20
CA SER A 92 -18.02 4.56 -8.56
C SER A 92 -18.74 3.41 -9.29
N GLY A 93 -17.99 2.47 -9.87
CA GLY A 93 -18.53 1.25 -10.50
C GLY A 93 -18.71 0.08 -9.53
N GLY A 94 -18.41 0.25 -8.24
CA GLY A 94 -18.56 -0.80 -7.23
C GLY A 94 -17.38 -1.76 -7.12
N TYR A 95 -16.27 -1.53 -7.82
CA TYR A 95 -15.08 -2.37 -7.73
C TYR A 95 -14.24 -2.01 -6.51
N VAL A 96 -13.87 -3.03 -5.73
CA VAL A 96 -12.97 -2.90 -4.59
C VAL A 96 -11.52 -2.91 -5.07
N HIS A 97 -10.74 -1.96 -4.58
CA HIS A 97 -9.31 -1.86 -4.79
C HIS A 97 -8.60 -1.74 -3.45
N GLU A 98 -7.72 -2.70 -3.16
CA GLU A 98 -6.75 -2.52 -2.08
C GLU A 98 -5.60 -1.65 -2.59
N ILE A 99 -5.45 -0.49 -1.97
CA ILE A 99 -4.53 0.57 -2.38
C ILE A 99 -3.42 0.70 -1.35
N MET A 100 -2.20 0.54 -1.85
CA MET A 100 -0.98 0.88 -1.14
C MET A 100 -0.57 2.31 -1.47
N THR A 101 -0.33 3.13 -0.45
CA THR A 101 0.13 4.51 -0.64
C THR A 101 1.65 4.62 -0.52
N LEU A 102 2.28 5.28 -1.49
CA LEU A 102 3.73 5.43 -1.61
C LEU A 102 4.09 6.91 -1.81
N TYR A 103 5.15 7.37 -1.16
CA TYR A 103 5.72 8.70 -1.36
C TYR A 103 6.44 8.80 -2.71
N LYS A 104 7.15 7.74 -3.12
CA LYS A 104 7.85 7.64 -4.41
C LYS A 104 7.46 6.36 -5.14
N ALA A 105 7.40 6.46 -6.46
CA ALA A 105 7.29 5.32 -7.36
C ALA A 105 8.02 5.64 -8.67
N ASN A 106 8.62 4.62 -9.28
CA ASN A 106 9.43 4.66 -10.48
C ASN A 106 8.79 3.81 -11.58
N GLY A 107 9.19 4.03 -12.83
CA GLY A 107 8.73 3.21 -13.95
C GLY A 107 7.23 3.32 -14.24
N LEU A 108 6.61 4.46 -13.89
CA LEU A 108 5.19 4.73 -14.13
C LEU A 108 4.99 5.83 -15.18
N ALA A 109 3.98 5.64 -16.03
CA ALA A 109 3.49 6.63 -16.97
C ALA A 109 2.08 7.06 -16.59
N LEU A 110 1.81 8.36 -16.68
CA LEU A 110 0.49 8.94 -16.40
C LEU A 110 -0.37 8.97 -17.66
N THR A 111 -1.67 8.76 -17.51
CA THR A 111 -2.64 8.77 -18.60
C THR A 111 -3.82 9.65 -18.25
N GLY A 112 -4.12 10.60 -19.13
CA GLY A 112 -5.21 11.56 -18.96
C GLY A 112 -4.86 12.76 -18.06
N SER A 113 -5.85 13.61 -17.82
CA SER A 113 -5.77 14.74 -16.89
C SER A 113 -6.09 14.31 -15.46
N ALA A 114 -5.67 15.12 -14.48
CA ALA A 114 -6.05 14.91 -13.09
C ALA A 114 -7.55 15.15 -12.89
N VAL A 115 -8.23 14.26 -12.16
CA VAL A 115 -9.67 14.28 -11.88
C VAL A 115 -9.90 14.33 -10.38
N ALA A 116 -10.78 15.22 -9.92
CA ALA A 116 -11.11 15.33 -8.49
C ALA A 116 -12.33 14.50 -8.09
N ASP A 117 -13.16 14.11 -9.05
CA ASP A 117 -14.40 13.38 -8.81
C ASP A 117 -14.12 11.99 -8.24
N HIS A 118 -14.90 11.60 -7.23
CA HIS A 118 -14.78 10.30 -6.55
C HIS A 118 -13.38 9.99 -6.01
N SER A 119 -12.58 11.03 -5.71
CA SER A 119 -11.28 10.84 -5.08
C SER A 119 -11.43 10.23 -3.69
N TRP A 120 -10.69 9.15 -3.43
CA TRP A 120 -10.64 8.50 -2.11
C TRP A 120 -9.91 9.32 -1.05
N PHE A 121 -9.10 10.30 -1.48
CA PHE A 121 -8.32 11.15 -0.59
C PHE A 121 -8.81 12.60 -0.73
N PRO A 122 -9.64 13.08 0.22
CA PRO A 122 -10.17 14.44 0.17
C PRO A 122 -9.08 15.49 0.00
N GLY A 123 -9.30 16.43 -0.92
CA GLY A 123 -8.32 17.46 -1.26
C GLY A 123 -7.29 17.07 -2.31
N TYR A 124 -7.31 15.82 -2.81
CA TYR A 124 -6.44 15.36 -3.90
C TYR A 124 -7.25 15.05 -5.16
N ALA A 125 -6.65 15.33 -6.32
CA ALA A 125 -7.09 14.83 -7.62
C ALA A 125 -6.24 13.62 -8.04
N TRP A 126 -6.81 12.64 -8.73
CA TRP A 126 -6.13 11.44 -9.18
C TRP A 126 -5.89 11.45 -10.69
N THR A 127 -4.78 10.87 -11.13
CA THR A 127 -4.45 10.61 -12.54
C THR A 127 -4.10 9.14 -12.70
N ILE A 128 -4.59 8.47 -13.75
CA ILE A 128 -4.32 7.05 -13.97
C ILE A 128 -2.81 6.82 -14.16
N ALA A 129 -2.27 5.81 -13.49
CA ALA A 129 -0.88 5.40 -13.60
C ALA A 129 -0.78 3.97 -14.19
N THR A 130 0.04 3.84 -15.22
CA THR A 130 0.38 2.57 -15.88
C THR A 130 1.86 2.25 -15.68
N CYS A 131 2.21 0.96 -15.68
CA CYS A 131 3.61 0.56 -15.75
C CYS A 131 4.18 1.00 -17.11
N ALA A 132 5.26 1.77 -17.10
CA ALA A 132 5.89 2.28 -18.33
C ALA A 132 6.42 1.14 -19.22
N THR A 133 6.77 -0.01 -18.64
CA THR A 133 7.28 -1.21 -19.34
C THR A 133 6.13 -2.01 -19.98
N CYS A 134 5.21 -2.54 -19.18
CA CYS A 134 4.17 -3.48 -19.66
C CYS A 134 2.81 -2.83 -19.95
N LYS A 135 2.68 -1.51 -19.76
CA LYS A 135 1.48 -0.70 -20.00
C LYS A 135 0.23 -1.07 -19.19
N LYS A 136 0.28 -2.10 -18.33
CA LYS A 136 -0.82 -2.40 -17.42
C LYS A 136 -1.05 -1.23 -16.48
N GLN A 137 -2.31 -0.84 -16.30
CA GLN A 137 -2.70 0.07 -15.23
C GLN A 137 -2.29 -0.57 -13.90
N ILE A 138 -1.64 0.18 -13.03
CA ILE A 138 -1.28 -0.33 -11.71
C ILE A 138 -1.82 0.54 -10.58
N GLY A 139 -2.19 1.79 -10.85
CA GLY A 139 -2.69 2.66 -9.80
C GLY A 139 -2.99 4.06 -10.29
N TRP A 140 -2.75 5.03 -9.41
CA TRP A 140 -3.01 6.44 -9.62
C TRP A 140 -1.95 7.31 -8.96
N LEU A 141 -1.67 8.47 -9.56
CA LEU A 141 -1.00 9.57 -8.89
C LEU A 141 -2.04 10.49 -8.27
N PHE A 142 -1.95 10.74 -6.97
CA PHE A 142 -2.75 11.72 -6.26
C PHE A 142 -1.97 13.03 -6.12
N THR A 143 -2.55 14.14 -6.55
CA THR A 143 -1.94 15.48 -6.50
C THR A 143 -2.81 16.41 -5.67
N ALA A 144 -2.20 17.10 -4.70
CA ALA A 144 -2.89 18.02 -3.82
C ALA A 144 -3.48 19.19 -4.61
N ARG A 145 -4.74 19.53 -4.32
CA ARG A 145 -5.45 20.67 -4.94
C ARG A 145 -5.16 22.00 -4.24
N ASN A 146 -4.50 21.97 -3.08
CA ASN A 146 -4.12 23.13 -2.29
C ASN A 146 -2.66 22.98 -1.82
N LYS A 147 -1.87 24.07 -1.89
CA LYS A 147 -0.46 24.15 -1.46
C LYS A 147 -0.25 23.88 0.05
N GLN A 148 -1.29 24.03 0.86
CA GLN A 148 -1.26 23.77 2.30
C GLN A 148 -1.29 22.27 2.62
N LEU A 149 -1.83 21.44 1.72
CA LEU A 149 -1.83 20.00 1.90
C LEU A 149 -0.43 19.45 1.67
N LYS A 150 -0.03 18.56 2.57
CA LYS A 150 1.13 17.69 2.42
C LYS A 150 0.65 16.25 2.37
N PRO A 151 1.36 15.33 1.71
CA PRO A 151 2.36 15.65 0.68
C PRO A 151 1.72 16.38 -0.52
N SER A 152 2.51 17.07 -1.34
CA SER A 152 1.95 17.71 -2.55
C SER A 152 1.49 16.69 -3.60
N SER A 153 2.05 15.48 -3.54
CA SER A 153 1.62 14.33 -4.31
C SER A 153 2.04 13.05 -3.64
N PHE A 154 1.33 11.96 -3.92
CA PHE A 154 1.71 10.60 -3.55
C PHE A 154 1.07 9.62 -4.54
N TRP A 155 1.51 8.38 -4.54
CA TRP A 155 1.00 7.32 -5.40
C TRP A 155 0.05 6.41 -4.63
N GLY A 156 -1.05 6.01 -5.24
CA GLY A 156 -1.88 4.90 -4.77
C GLY A 156 -1.81 3.76 -5.76
N ILE A 157 -1.15 2.66 -5.40
CA ILE A 157 -0.93 1.51 -6.26
C ILE A 157 -1.78 0.33 -5.79
N ARG A 158 -2.41 -0.37 -6.73
CA ARG A 158 -3.21 -1.57 -6.46
C ARG A 158 -2.28 -2.70 -6.00
N SER A 159 -2.51 -3.25 -4.81
CA SER A 159 -1.69 -4.33 -4.25
C SER A 159 -1.65 -5.54 -5.19
N CYS A 160 -2.76 -5.90 -5.82
CA CYS A 160 -2.86 -7.02 -6.76
C CYS A 160 -2.01 -6.86 -8.04
N GLN A 161 -1.48 -5.67 -8.32
CA GLN A 161 -0.57 -5.40 -9.44
C GLN A 161 0.89 -5.33 -9.03
N LEU A 162 1.17 -5.55 -7.74
CA LEU A 162 2.50 -5.56 -7.17
C LEU A 162 2.91 -6.98 -6.80
N ALA A 163 4.21 -7.22 -6.86
CA ALA A 163 4.86 -8.40 -6.30
C ALA A 163 5.99 -7.93 -5.39
N GLU A 164 6.10 -8.57 -4.23
CA GLU A 164 7.20 -8.43 -3.30
C GLU A 164 8.45 -9.14 -3.82
N GLU A 165 9.61 -8.56 -3.54
CA GLU A 165 10.87 -9.31 -3.60
C GLU A 165 11.26 -9.73 -2.19
N ILE A 166 11.26 -11.03 -1.95
CA ILE A 166 11.77 -11.61 -0.71
C ILE A 166 13.26 -11.86 -0.94
N ARG A 167 14.11 -11.09 -0.26
CA ARG A 167 15.53 -11.43 -0.20
C ARG A 167 15.67 -12.79 0.47
N GLN A 168 16.18 -13.79 -0.25
CA GLN A 168 16.64 -15.01 0.40
C GLN A 168 17.95 -14.66 1.11
N ASN A 169 17.96 -14.76 2.44
CA ASN A 169 19.20 -14.67 3.21
C ASN A 169 20.06 -15.87 2.78
N LEU A 170 21.16 -15.60 2.07
CA LEU A 170 22.27 -16.54 1.90
C LEU A 170 23.11 -16.58 3.18
#